data_AF-K2AL21-F1
#
_entry.id   AF-K2AL21-F1
#
_cell.length_a   1.000
_cell.length_b   1.000
_cell.length_c   1.000
_cell.angle_alpha   90.00
_cell.angle_beta   90.00
_cell.angle_gamma   90.00
#
_symmetry.space_group_name_H-M   'P 1'
#
loop_
_entity.id
_entity.type
_entity.pdbx_description
1 polymer ?
#
loop_
_entity_poly.entity_id
_entity_poly.type
_entity_poly.pdbx_seq_one_letter_code
_entity_poly.pdbx_strand_id
1 'polypeptide(L)' 'MANQIKTFYFKRAEYFVGDANGSEILLKIDYKNKKYELENKGKKNGILVREAKKIGKSLIKRKHGMNFVDRVIGKG' A
#
# COMPACT_ATOMS: atom_id res chain seq x y z
N MET A 1 2.08 12.79 33.43
CA MET A 1 1.28 13.13 32.23
C MET A 1 1.50 12.02 31.22
N ALA A 2 0.43 11.37 30.73
CA ALA A 2 0.57 10.30 29.74
C ALA A 2 0.94 10.92 28.38
N ASN A 3 2.04 10.46 27.77
CA ASN A 3 2.45 10.89 26.43
C ASN A 3 1.45 10.36 25.39
N GLN A 4 0.42 11.14 25.09
CA GLN A 4 -0.53 10.82 24.02
C GLN A 4 0.11 11.04 22.65
N ILE A 5 0.00 10.02 21.80
CA ILE A 5 0.43 10.07 20.40
C ILE A 5 -0.45 11.10 19.67
N LYS A 6 0.15 12.19 19.18
CA LYS A 6 -0.56 13.25 18.46
C LYS A 6 -0.76 12.94 16.97
N THR A 7 0.16 12.20 16.36
CA THR A 7 0.12 11.89 14.93
C THR A 7 0.62 10.49 14.62
N PHE A 8 -0.09 9.77 13.74
CA PHE A 8 0.31 8.47 13.23
C PHE A 8 -0.11 8.34 11.76
N TYR A 9 0.87 8.29 10.85
CA TYR A 9 0.64 8.33 9.41
C TYR A 9 1.29 7.14 8.71
N PHE A 10 0.57 6.55 7.74
CA PHE A 10 1.13 5.60 6.79
C PHE A 10 1.52 6.32 5.50
N LYS A 11 2.82 6.58 5.31
CA LYS A 11 3.34 7.29 4.13
C LYS A 11 3.69 6.35 2.97
N ARG A 12 4.32 5.22 3.28
CA ARG A 12 4.79 4.24 2.29
C ARG A 12 4.36 2.84 2.70
N ALA A 13 4.10 1.99 1.71
CA ALA A 13 3.85 0.57 1.92
C ALA A 13 4.39 -0.24 0.73
N GLU A 14 4.83 -1.45 1.01
CA GLU A 14 5.28 -2.41 0.02
C GLU A 14 4.44 -3.68 0.12
N TYR A 15 4.04 -4.22 -1.03
CA TYR A 15 3.23 -5.42 -1.14
C TYR A 15 3.86 -6.36 -2.16
N PHE A 16 4.07 -7.62 -1.77
CA PHE A 16 4.46 -8.68 -2.70
C PHE A 16 3.21 -9.31 -3.31
N VAL A 17 3.16 -9.38 -4.64
CA VAL A 17 2.07 -9.97 -5.41
C VAL A 17 2.66 -11.07 -6.28
N GLY A 18 2.35 -12.33 -5.93
CA GLY A 18 2.83 -13.50 -6.64
C GLY A 18 1.70 -14.32 -7.25
N ASP A 19 2.02 -15.07 -8.31
CA ASP A 19 1.16 -16.15 -8.81
C ASP A 19 1.81 -17.53 -8.58
N ALA A 20 1.05 -18.60 -8.83
CA ALA A 20 1.53 -19.97 -8.65
C ALA A 20 2.63 -20.38 -9.65
N ASN A 21 2.89 -19.59 -10.69
CA ASN A 21 3.84 -19.90 -11.76
C ASN A 21 5.22 -19.26 -11.53
N GLY A 22 5.43 -18.61 -10.39
CA GLY A 22 6.68 -17.93 -10.04
C GLY A 22 6.82 -16.53 -10.66
N SER A 23 5.71 -15.92 -11.09
CA SER A 23 5.69 -14.49 -11.40
C SER A 23 5.49 -13.69 -10.13
N GLU A 24 6.30 -12.65 -9.94
CA GLU A 24 6.30 -11.82 -8.74
C GLU A 24 6.41 -10.34 -9.08
N ILE A 25 5.61 -9.53 -8.41
CA ILE A 25 5.60 -8.08 -8.51
C ILE A 25 5.67 -7.49 -7.10
N LEU A 26 6.64 -6.60 -6.89
CA LEU A 26 6.69 -5.72 -5.75
C LEU A 26 5.90 -4.44 -6.09
N LEU A 27 4.77 -4.25 -5.42
CA LEU A 27 3.94 -3.06 -5.50
C LEU A 27 4.34 -2.09 -4.38
N LYS A 28 4.90 -0.94 -4.76
CA LYS A 28 5.27 0.13 -3.84
C LYS A 28 4.22 1.22 -3.89
N ILE A 29 3.69 1.62 -2.75
CA ILE A 29 2.70 2.70 -2.62
C ILE A 29 3.31 3.89 -1.89
N ASP A 30 3.15 5.07 -2.46
CA ASP A 30 3.38 6.36 -1.81
C ASP A 30 2.03 7.06 -1.60
N TYR A 31 1.49 6.93 -0.38
CA TYR A 31 0.22 7.53 -0.01
C TYR A 31 0.30 9.05 0.12
N LYS A 32 1.48 9.59 0.44
CA LYS A 32 1.70 11.04 0.54
C LYS A 32 1.59 11.69 -0.85
N ASN A 33 2.21 11.08 -1.85
CA ASN A 33 2.23 11.60 -3.22
C ASN A 33 1.14 11.02 -4.12
N LYS A 34 0.28 10.13 -3.60
CA LYS A 34 -0.77 9.41 -4.34
C LYS A 34 -0.21 8.68 -5.58
N LYS A 35 0.96 8.06 -5.42
CA LYS A 35 1.66 7.33 -6.49
C LYS A 35 1.85 5.86 -6.12
N TYR A 36 1.93 5.01 -7.14
CA TYR A 36 2.36 3.63 -6.98
C TYR A 36 3.33 3.27 -8.10
N GLU A 37 4.21 2.34 -7.77
CA GLU A 37 5.20 1.77 -8.68
C GLU A 37 5.12 0.25 -8.62
N LEU A 38 5.43 -0.39 -9.75
CA LEU A 38 5.50 -1.84 -9.86
C LEU A 38 6.91 -2.22 -10.27
N GLU A 39 7.51 -3.12 -9.51
CA GLU A 39 8.81 -3.69 -9.81
C GLU A 39 8.64 -5.20 -10.02
N ASN A 40 8.97 -5.71 -11.21
CA ASN A 40 8.93 -7.15 -11.46
C ASN A 40 10.14 -7.81 -10.78
N LYS A 41 9.90 -8.81 -9.94
CA LYS A 41 10.95 -9.55 -9.21
C LYS A 41 11.13 -10.98 -9.72
N GLY A 42 10.16 -11.52 -10.45
CA GLY A 42 10.21 -12.87 -11.02
C GLY A 42 9.92 -12.91 -12.52
N LYS A 43 9.31 -14.01 -12.98
CA LYS A 43 8.89 -14.15 -14.38
C LYS A 43 7.88 -13.06 -14.73
N LYS A 44 8.03 -12.42 -15.90
CA LYS A 44 7.06 -11.42 -16.36
C LYS A 44 5.74 -12.09 -16.76
N ASN A 45 4.65 -11.67 -16.15
CA ASN A 45 3.29 -12.08 -16.50
C ASN A 45 2.41 -10.83 -16.67
N GLY A 46 1.91 -10.59 -17.89
CA GLY A 46 1.10 -9.42 -18.22
C GLY A 46 -0.23 -9.36 -17.46
N ILE A 47 -0.82 -10.51 -17.12
CA ILE A 47 -2.05 -10.61 -16.32
C ILE A 47 -1.76 -10.17 -14.89
N LEU A 48 -0.70 -10.71 -14.28
CA LEU A 48 -0.28 -10.33 -12.93
C LEU A 48 0.02 -8.82 -12.83
N VAL A 49 0.70 -8.26 -13.84
CA VAL A 49 0.94 -6.81 -13.93
C VAL A 49 -0.37 -6.03 -13.99
N ARG A 50 -1.35 -6.49 -14.77
CA ARG A 50 -2.66 -5.82 -14.89
C ARG A 50 -3.42 -5.85 -13.57
N GLU A 51 -3.42 -6.97 -12.86
CA GLU A 51 -4.07 -7.08 -11.55
C GLU A 51 -3.35 -6.24 -10.49
N ALA A 52 -2.01 -6.27 -10.44
CA ALA A 52 -1.23 -5.43 -9.54
C ALA A 52 -1.49 -3.92 -9.76
N LYS A 53 -1.67 -3.48 -11.02
CA LYS A 53 -2.10 -2.11 -11.32
C LYS A 53 -3.47 -1.76 -10.75
N LYS A 54 -4.44 -2.68 -10.82
CA LYS A 54 -5.78 -2.46 -10.23
C LYS A 54 -5.68 -2.33 -8.71
N ILE A 55 -4.89 -3.18 -8.06
CA ILE A 55 -4.64 -3.13 -6.62
C ILE A 55 -4.02 -1.79 -6.24
N GLY A 56 -2.94 -1.37 -6.91
CA GLY A 56 -2.27 -0.09 -6.65
C GLY A 56 -3.20 1.12 -6.79
N LYS A 57 -4.01 1.16 -7.86
CA LYS A 57 -5.04 2.21 -8.07
C LYS A 57 -6.07 2.22 -6.94
N SER A 58 -6.53 1.05 -6.51
CA SER A 58 -7.51 0.92 -5.43
C SER A 58 -6.93 1.38 -4.09
N LEU A 59 -5.70 0.96 -3.77
CA LEU A 59 -5.03 1.30 -2.52
C LEU A 59 -4.80 2.81 -2.39
N ILE A 60 -4.34 3.46 -3.46
CA ILE A 60 -4.18 4.92 -3.46
C ILE A 60 -5.51 5.61 -3.22
N LYS A 61 -6.60 5.19 -3.89
CA LYS A 61 -7.92 5.79 -3.72
C LYS A 61 -8.50 5.59 -2.32
N ARG A 62 -8.25 4.44 -1.68
CA ARG A 62 -8.85 4.07 -0.39
C ARG A 62 -8.09 4.62 0.82
N LYS A 63 -6.77 4.80 0.73
CA LYS A 63 -5.94 5.31 1.83
C LYS A 63 -5.43 6.71 1.49
N HIS A 64 -6.18 7.72 1.91
CA HIS A 64 -5.77 9.11 1.80
C HIS A 64 -5.55 9.71 3.19
N GLY A 65 -4.34 10.22 3.46
CA GLY A 65 -4.05 11.30 4.42
C GLY A 65 -4.50 11.17 5.88
N MET A 66 -5.07 10.03 6.27
CA MET A 66 -5.68 9.86 7.58
C MET A 66 -4.63 9.80 8.68
N ASN A 67 -4.84 10.61 9.72
CA ASN A 67 -4.21 10.40 11.00
C ASN A 67 -4.88 9.18 11.64
N PHE A 68 -4.12 8.10 11.84
CA PHE A 68 -4.64 6.85 12.39
C PHE A 68 -4.76 6.89 13.92
N VAL A 69 -4.41 8.01 14.55
CA VAL A 69 -4.58 8.23 15.98
C VAL A 69 -6.02 7.92 16.43
N ASP A 70 -7.04 8.34 15.67
CA ASP A 70 -8.44 8.07 16.02
C ASP A 70 -8.79 6.56 15.98
N ARG A 71 -8.12 5.78 15.12
CA ARG A 71 -8.30 4.33 15.01
C ARG A 71 -7.49 3.53 16.03
N VAL A 72 -6.40 4.08 16.55
CA VAL A 72 -5.53 3.42 17.53
C VAL A 72 -5.94 3.74 18.96
N ILE A 73 -6.42 4.96 19.21
CA ILE A 73 -6.83 5.41 20.56
C ILE A 73 -8.28 5.01 20.88
N GLY A 74 -9.05 4.51 19.91
CA GLY A 74 -10.39 3.98 20.16
C GLY A 74 -11.36 5.05 20.64
N LYS A 75 -11.66 6.03 19.79
CA LYS A 75 -12.93 6.74 19.92
C LYS A 75 -13.89 6.13 18.91
N GLY A 76 -14.67 5.16 19.41
CA GLY A 76 -15.82 4.59 18.70
C GLY A 76 -16.87 5.65 18.39
#